data_AF-A0A3B9HWX0-F1
#
_entry.id   AF-A0A3B9HWX0-F1
#
_cell.length_a   1.000
_cell.length_b   1.000
_cell.length_c   1.000
_cell.angle_alpha   90.00
_cell.angle_beta   90.00
_cell.angle_gamma   90.00
#
_symmetry.space_group_name_H-M   'P 1'
#
loop_
_entity.id
_entity.type
_entity.pdbx_description
1 polymer ?
#
loop_
_entity_poly.entity_id
_entity_poly.type
_entity_poly.pdbx_seq_one_letter_code
_entity_poly.pdbx_strand_id
1 'polypeptide(L)'
;MKTRKAYTILEVLVASVIFVMAAIPIYFAVAGSASKGIETTKLSMARKILESFREEIMACKYEDLETFAGGSTTFGVLNGGFPKTLSDVLAFQREYKDFDFSPEIRVNPDRSTVLEFRGSVTWTSTDGEKHAAEKLNFMVVKP
;
A
#
# COMPACT_ATOMS: atom_id res chain seq x y z
N MET A 1 -35.54 -34.06 -42.75
CA MET A 1 -34.45 -35.05 -42.58
C MET A 1 -33.22 -34.28 -42.08
N LYS A 2 -32.88 -34.38 -40.78
CA LYS A 2 -31.74 -33.66 -40.17
C LYS A 2 -30.44 -34.38 -40.57
N THR A 3 -29.65 -33.79 -41.45
CA THR A 3 -28.31 -34.28 -41.78
C THR A 3 -27.41 -34.10 -40.57
N ARG A 4 -27.00 -35.20 -39.93
CA ARG A 4 -25.94 -35.17 -38.91
C ARG A 4 -24.62 -34.95 -39.64
N LYS A 5 -24.12 -33.72 -39.64
CA LYS A 5 -22.77 -33.41 -40.12
C LYS A 5 -21.78 -33.97 -39.10
N ALA A 6 -20.95 -34.92 -39.52
CA ALA A 6 -19.81 -35.38 -38.73
C ALA A 6 -18.68 -34.36 -38.90
N TYR A 7 -18.23 -33.76 -37.81
CA TYR A 7 -17.10 -32.83 -37.84
C TYR A 7 -15.80 -33.60 -38.06
N THR A 8 -14.98 -33.13 -38.98
CA THR A 8 -13.66 -33.71 -39.23
C THR A 8 -12.70 -33.35 -38.11
N ILE A 9 -11.70 -34.20 -37.83
CA ILE A 9 -10.67 -33.91 -36.82
C ILE A 9 -9.98 -32.58 -37.11
N LEU A 10 -9.80 -32.24 -38.40
CA LEU A 10 -9.25 -30.96 -38.83
C LEU A 10 -10.13 -29.77 -38.40
N GLU A 11 -11.45 -29.84 -38.58
CA GLU A 11 -12.36 -28.78 -38.13
C GLU A 11 -12.33 -28.60 -36.62
N VAL A 12 -12.24 -29.70 -35.85
CA VAL A 12 -12.11 -29.65 -34.39
C VAL A 12 -10.79 -29.00 -33.97
N LEU A 13 -9.69 -29.30 -34.68
CA LEU A 13 -8.36 -28.75 -34.41
C LEU A 13 -8.29 -27.26 -34.78
N VAL A 14 -8.89 -26.86 -35.89
CA VAL A 14 -8.98 -25.44 -36.28
C VAL A 14 -9.85 -24.67 -35.28
N ALA A 15 -10.99 -25.24 -34.85
CA ALA A 15 -11.86 -24.63 -33.86
C ALA A 15 -11.16 -24.47 -32.49
N SER A 16 -10.36 -25.45 -32.07
CA SER A 16 -9.61 -25.35 -30.80
C SER A 16 -8.51 -24.29 -30.85
N VAL A 17 -7.79 -24.16 -31.98
CA VAL A 17 -6.78 -23.11 -32.17
C VAL A 17 -7.43 -21.71 -32.13
N ILE A 18 -8.54 -21.53 -32.84
CA ILE A 18 -9.29 -20.25 -32.81
C ILE A 18 -9.77 -19.95 -31.39
N PHE A 19 -10.27 -20.96 -30.67
CA PHE A 19 -10.70 -20.81 -29.29
C PHE A 19 -9.56 -20.39 -28.38
N VAL A 20 -8.39 -21.01 -28.47
CA VAL A 20 -7.21 -20.64 -27.67
C VAL A 20 -6.74 -19.23 -28.01
N MET A 21 -6.67 -18.86 -29.29
CA MET A 21 -6.31 -17.49 -29.70
C MET A 21 -7.28 -16.44 -29.18
N ALA A 22 -8.58 -16.76 -29.08
CA ALA A 22 -9.57 -15.88 -28.50
C ALA A 22 -9.55 -15.87 -26.96
N ALA A 23 -9.21 -17.00 -26.32
CA ALA A 23 -9.19 -17.14 -24.87
C ALA A 23 -8.00 -16.41 -24.22
N ILE A 24 -6.83 -16.40 -24.88
CA ILE A 24 -5.61 -15.73 -24.39
C ILE A 24 -5.85 -14.24 -24.04
N PRO A 25 -6.34 -13.38 -24.95
CA PRO A 25 -6.54 -11.97 -24.64
C PRO A 25 -7.60 -11.74 -23.55
N ILE A 26 -8.63 -12.59 -23.48
CA ILE A 26 -9.65 -12.52 -22.42
C ILE A 26 -9.01 -12.83 -21.06
N TYR A 27 -8.16 -13.87 -20.99
CA TYR A 27 -7.46 -14.23 -19.77
C TYR A 27 -6.54 -13.10 -19.30
N PHE A 28 -5.77 -12.50 -20.20
CA PHE A 28 -4.92 -11.35 -19.88
C PHE A 28 -5.72 -10.12 -19.44
N ALA A 29 -6.87 -9.84 -20.06
CA ALA A 29 -7.73 -8.73 -19.67
C ALA A 29 -8.31 -8.90 -18.25
N VAL A 30 -8.72 -10.13 -17.91
CA VAL A 30 -9.24 -10.46 -16.57
C VAL A 30 -8.14 -10.40 -15.52
N ALA A 31 -6.97 -10.99 -15.79
CA ALA A 31 -5.82 -10.97 -14.89
C ALA A 31 -5.32 -9.54 -14.65
N GLY A 32 -5.23 -8.71 -15.69
CA GLY A 32 -4.82 -7.30 -15.57
C GLY A 32 -5.83 -6.47 -14.78
N SER A 33 -7.13 -6.73 -14.92
CA SER A 33 -8.17 -6.04 -14.15
C SER A 33 -8.13 -6.41 -12.66
N ALA A 34 -7.88 -7.69 -12.35
CA ALA A 34 -7.69 -8.15 -10.98
C ALA A 34 -6.43 -7.53 -10.34
N SER A 35 -5.33 -7.46 -11.08
CA SER A 35 -4.08 -6.83 -10.64
C SER A 35 -4.30 -5.35 -10.25
N LYS A 36 -4.97 -4.57 -11.12
CA LYS A 36 -5.31 -3.17 -10.83
C LYS A 36 -6.23 -3.02 -9.60
N GLY A 37 -7.20 -3.92 -9.43
CA GLY A 37 -8.08 -3.93 -8.26
C GLY A 37 -7.31 -4.12 -6.95
N ILE A 38 -6.32 -5.02 -6.95
CA ILE A 38 -5.47 -5.27 -5.78
C ILE A 38 -4.61 -4.04 -5.48
N GLU A 39 -4.00 -3.41 -6.49
CA GLU A 39 -3.17 -2.21 -6.29
C GLU A 39 -3.97 -1.04 -5.71
N THR A 40 -5.18 -0.78 -6.22
CA THR A 40 -6.04 0.28 -5.67
C THR A 40 -6.44 0.01 -4.21
N THR A 41 -6.64 -1.26 -3.86
CA THR A 41 -6.93 -1.68 -2.47
C THR A 41 -5.71 -1.44 -1.58
N LYS A 42 -4.52 -1.87 -2.01
CA LYS A 42 -3.26 -1.64 -1.28
C LYS A 42 -3.00 -0.14 -1.05
N LEU A 43 -3.24 0.70 -2.05
CA LEU A 43 -3.09 2.15 -1.93
C LEU A 43 -4.05 2.75 -0.90
N SER A 44 -5.32 2.34 -0.93
CA SER A 44 -6.33 2.77 0.04
C SER A 44 -5.94 2.38 1.47
N MET A 45 -5.42 1.16 1.65
CA MET A 45 -4.92 0.68 2.94
C MET A 45 -3.71 1.49 3.43
N ALA A 46 -2.73 1.76 2.57
CA ALA A 46 -1.57 2.58 2.90
C ALA A 46 -1.98 3.98 3.39
N ARG A 47 -2.94 4.61 2.71
CA ARG A 47 -3.49 5.91 3.12
C ARG A 47 -4.18 5.85 4.47
N LYS A 48 -4.93 4.78 4.74
CA LYS A 48 -5.58 4.59 6.04
C LYS A 48 -4.57 4.47 7.18
N ILE A 49 -3.46 3.73 6.97
CA ILE A 49 -2.36 3.65 7.96
C ILE A 49 -1.79 5.04 8.25
N LEU A 50 -1.50 5.81 7.19
CA LEU A 50 -0.94 7.16 7.31
C LEU A 50 -1.89 8.13 8.02
N GLU A 51 -3.19 8.03 7.76
CA GLU A 51 -4.20 8.85 8.45
C GLU A 51 -4.35 8.45 9.92
N SER A 52 -4.41 7.14 10.23
CA SER A 52 -4.41 6.65 11.62
C SER A 52 -3.19 7.15 12.38
N PHE A 53 -2.01 7.13 11.75
CA PHE A 53 -0.78 7.67 12.33
C PHE A 53 -0.90 9.17 12.61
N ARG A 54 -1.41 9.94 11.65
CA ARG A 54 -1.62 11.38 11.83
C ARG A 54 -2.58 11.69 12.98
N GLU A 55 -3.74 11.02 13.01
CA GLU A 55 -4.73 11.21 14.08
C GLU A 55 -4.15 10.91 15.46
N GLU A 56 -3.37 9.83 15.57
CA GLU A 56 -2.78 9.41 16.83
C GLU A 56 -1.70 10.41 17.31
N ILE A 57 -0.88 10.92 16.39
CA ILE A 57 0.08 11.99 16.70
C ILE A 57 -0.63 13.29 17.10
N MET A 58 -1.69 13.68 16.40
CA MET A 58 -2.44 14.90 16.71
C MET A 58 -3.21 14.80 18.04
N ALA A 59 -3.52 13.58 18.50
CA ALA A 59 -4.14 13.33 19.80
C ALA A 59 -3.12 13.30 20.96
N CYS A 60 -1.84 13.09 20.67
CA CYS A 60 -0.77 13.15 21.68
C CYS A 60 -0.46 14.60 22.09
N LYS A 61 -0.06 14.78 23.35
CA LYS A 61 0.42 16.07 23.83
C LYS A 61 1.79 16.37 23.22
N TYR A 62 2.04 17.65 22.95
CA TYR A 62 3.32 18.11 22.40
C TYR A 62 4.51 17.70 23.28
N GLU A 63 4.39 17.76 24.60
CA GLU A 63 5.45 17.42 25.56
C GLU A 63 5.92 15.95 25.43
N ASP A 64 4.97 15.04 25.19
CA ASP A 64 5.28 13.62 24.99
C ASP A 64 6.01 13.42 23.65
N LEU A 65 5.54 14.10 22.59
CA LEU A 65 6.15 14.07 21.26
C LEU A 65 7.56 14.69 21.22
N GLU A 66 7.78 15.76 21.98
CA GLU A 66 9.08 16.40 22.15
C GLU A 66 10.07 15.46 22.84
N THR A 67 9.59 14.69 23.83
CA THR A 67 10.37 13.64 24.50
C THR A 67 10.77 12.54 23.53
N PHE A 68 9.86 12.11 22.63
CA PHE A 68 10.17 11.13 21.57
C PHE A 68 11.19 11.64 20.54
N ALA A 69 11.15 12.93 20.20
CA ALA A 69 12.11 13.53 19.28
C ALA A 69 13.50 13.67 19.90
N GLY A 70 13.60 13.76 21.24
CA GLY A 70 14.86 13.84 21.97
C GLY A 70 15.72 15.06 21.59
N GLY A 71 15.13 16.11 21.02
CA GLY A 71 15.86 17.26 20.48
C GLY A 71 16.60 17.02 19.17
N SER A 72 16.42 15.85 18.52
CA SER A 72 17.13 15.52 17.28
C SER A 72 16.61 16.32 16.10
N THR A 73 17.50 17.05 15.42
CA THR A 73 17.23 17.74 14.14
C THR A 73 17.39 16.84 12.92
N THR A 74 17.63 15.54 13.15
CA THR A 74 17.70 14.49 12.12
C THR A 74 16.52 13.53 12.29
N PHE A 75 15.99 13.02 11.17
CA PHE A 75 14.89 12.04 11.20
C PHE A 75 15.33 10.79 11.98
N GLY A 76 14.70 10.57 13.12
CA GLY A 76 14.83 9.36 13.94
C GLY A 76 13.63 8.45 13.72
N VAL A 77 13.86 7.15 13.69
CA VAL A 77 12.78 6.16 13.59
C VAL A 77 11.97 6.14 14.89
N LEU A 78 10.65 6.30 14.77
CA LEU A 78 9.73 6.26 15.88
C LEU A 78 9.38 4.80 16.22
N ASN A 79 10.03 4.25 17.25
CA ASN A 79 9.78 2.89 17.71
C ASN A 79 8.79 2.90 18.89
N GLY A 80 7.57 2.46 18.63
CA GLY A 80 6.50 2.34 19.63
C GLY A 80 5.73 3.64 19.88
N GLY A 81 4.62 3.53 20.61
CA GLY A 81 3.77 4.68 21.00
C GLY A 81 2.44 4.83 20.25
N PHE A 82 2.14 3.97 19.26
CA PHE A 82 0.98 4.13 18.38
C PHE A 82 0.14 2.85 18.27
N PRO A 83 -0.56 2.42 19.34
CA PRO A 83 -1.32 1.17 19.34
C PRO A 83 -2.39 1.10 18.24
N LYS A 84 -3.03 2.20 17.87
CA LYS A 84 -4.05 2.22 16.79
C LYS A 84 -3.39 1.99 15.43
N THR A 85 -2.33 2.74 15.14
CA THR A 85 -1.56 2.61 13.90
C THR A 85 -0.94 1.21 13.76
N LEU A 86 -0.36 0.67 14.84
CA LEU A 86 0.21 -0.67 14.84
C LEU A 86 -0.84 -1.76 14.62
N SER A 87 -2.03 -1.61 15.20
CA SER A 87 -3.14 -2.54 14.99
C SER A 87 -3.62 -2.54 13.54
N ASP A 88 -3.71 -1.36 12.93
CA ASP A 88 -4.03 -1.23 11.50
C ASP A 88 -2.95 -1.87 10.63
N VAL A 89 -1.66 -1.58 10.89
CA VAL A 89 -0.53 -2.19 10.18
C VAL A 89 -0.56 -3.72 10.30
N LEU A 90 -0.80 -4.28 11.50
CA LEU A 90 -0.89 -5.72 11.71
C LEU A 90 -2.07 -6.36 10.98
N ALA A 91 -3.24 -5.69 10.96
CA ALA A 91 -4.40 -6.15 10.23
C ALA A 91 -4.09 -6.25 8.72
N PHE A 92 -3.39 -5.25 8.18
CA PHE A 92 -3.01 -5.23 6.76
C PHE A 92 -1.86 -6.18 6.43
N GLN A 93 -0.89 -6.35 7.33
CA GLN A 93 0.19 -7.33 7.17
C GLN A 93 -0.33 -8.78 7.15
N ARG A 94 -1.45 -9.06 7.81
CA ARG A 94 -2.11 -10.37 7.75
C ARG A 94 -2.64 -10.69 6.35
N GLU A 95 -3.12 -9.68 5.63
CA GLU A 95 -3.67 -9.82 4.28
C GLU A 95 -2.57 -9.69 3.22
N TYR A 96 -1.60 -8.80 3.44
CA TYR A 96 -0.50 -8.47 2.56
C TYR A 96 0.82 -8.39 3.36
N LYS A 97 1.55 -9.51 3.41
CA LYS A 97 2.79 -9.65 4.20
C LYS A 97 3.93 -8.72 3.79
N ASP A 98 3.80 -8.07 2.64
CA ASP A 98 4.78 -7.17 2.04
C ASP A 98 4.62 -5.71 2.48
N PHE A 99 3.65 -5.39 3.33
CA PHE A 99 3.48 -4.05 3.89
C PHE A 99 4.51 -3.75 4.98
N ASP A 100 5.27 -2.68 4.77
CA ASP A 100 6.20 -2.14 5.73
C ASP A 100 5.88 -0.66 6.01
N PHE A 101 5.83 -0.30 7.29
CA PHE A 101 5.51 1.04 7.76
C PHE A 101 6.68 1.58 8.59
N SER A 102 7.24 2.70 8.15
CA SER A 102 8.34 3.37 8.82
C SER A 102 7.94 4.80 9.18
N PRO A 103 7.62 5.06 10.47
CA PRO A 103 7.42 6.40 10.99
C PRO A 103 8.76 7.03 11.41
N GLU A 104 8.96 8.28 11.07
CA GLU A 104 10.11 9.10 11.44
C GLU A 104 9.65 10.41 12.11
N ILE A 105 10.42 10.90 13.07
CA ILE A 105 10.23 12.19 13.74
C ILE A 105 11.52 13.00 13.71
N ARG A 106 11.36 14.32 13.66
CA ARG A 106 12.45 15.29 13.69
C ARG A 106 12.01 16.60 14.34
N VAL A 107 12.91 17.26 15.06
CA VAL A 107 12.73 18.67 15.44
C VAL A 107 13.16 19.56 14.28
N ASN A 108 12.34 20.53 13.90
CA ASN A 108 12.69 21.42 12.80
C ASN A 108 13.99 22.20 13.15
N PRO A 109 15.01 22.20 12.27
CA PRO A 109 16.31 22.82 12.54
C PRO A 109 16.23 24.35 12.66
N ASP A 110 15.23 24.99 12.06
CA ASP A 110 15.04 26.44 12.08
C ASP A 110 14.13 26.89 13.24
N ARG A 111 13.27 25.98 13.74
CA ARG A 111 12.30 26.27 14.80
C ARG A 111 12.15 25.09 15.76
N SER A 112 12.73 25.20 16.96
CA SER A 112 12.62 24.19 18.02
C SER A 112 11.21 23.97 18.56
N THR A 113 10.25 24.83 18.22
CA THR A 113 8.82 24.71 18.58
C THR A 113 7.99 23.92 17.55
N VAL A 114 8.64 23.37 16.51
CA VAL A 114 7.99 22.61 15.44
C VAL A 114 8.58 21.21 15.37
N LEU A 115 7.72 20.21 15.48
CA LEU A 115 8.05 18.80 15.26
C LEU A 115 7.56 18.39 13.87
N GLU A 116 8.44 17.79 13.09
CA GLU A 116 8.16 17.23 11.77
C GLU A 116 8.02 15.72 11.88
N PHE A 117 6.91 15.21 11.36
CA PHE A 117 6.62 13.78 11.28
C PHE A 117 6.62 13.35 9.83
N ARG A 118 7.20 12.19 9.56
CA ARG A 118 7.14 11.51 8.28
C ARG A 118 6.66 10.07 8.48
N GLY A 119 5.50 9.74 7.95
CA GLY A 119 5.08 8.36 7.77
C GLY A 119 5.45 7.90 6.36
N SER A 120 6.08 6.74 6.23
CA SER A 120 6.29 6.10 4.93
C SER A 120 5.74 4.68 4.94
N VAL A 121 4.93 4.34 3.94
CA VAL A 121 4.41 2.98 3.73
C VAL A 121 4.95 2.46 2.41
N THR A 122 5.53 1.26 2.44
CA THR A 122 6.00 0.56 1.24
C THR A 122 5.32 -0.79 1.12
N TRP A 123 5.07 -1.21 -0.13
CA TRP A 123 4.57 -2.54 -0.46
C TRP A 123 5.14 -2.99 -1.80
N THR A 124 5.02 -4.28 -2.10
CA THR A 124 5.44 -4.84 -3.39
C THR A 124 4.27 -4.74 -4.38
N SER A 125 4.50 -4.07 -5.51
CA SER A 125 3.55 -4.01 -6.62
C SER A 125 3.44 -5.39 -7.29
N THR A 126 2.35 -5.61 -8.01
CA THR A 126 2.06 -6.85 -8.73
C THR A 126 3.08 -7.16 -9.83
N ASP A 127 3.86 -6.16 -10.27
CA ASP A 127 4.96 -6.33 -11.23
C ASP A 127 6.29 -6.79 -10.58
N GLY A 128 6.31 -7.01 -9.26
CA GLY A 128 7.50 -7.46 -8.52
C GLY A 128 8.47 -6.33 -8.16
N GLU A 129 8.21 -5.10 -8.61
CA GLU A 129 8.93 -3.91 -8.16
C GLU A 129 8.35 -3.36 -6.85
N LYS A 130 9.22 -2.79 -6.00
CA LYS A 130 8.77 -2.07 -4.81
C LYS A 130 8.03 -0.80 -5.26
N HIS A 131 6.77 -0.67 -4.88
CA HIS A 131 5.99 0.51 -5.20
C HIS A 131 6.65 1.74 -4.56
N ALA A 132 6.55 2.90 -5.23
CA ALA A 132 7.03 4.16 -4.69
C ALA A 132 6.37 4.39 -3.32
N ALA A 133 7.19 4.62 -2.28
CA ALA A 133 6.72 4.76 -0.91
C ALA A 133 5.65 5.87 -0.84
N GLU A 134 4.45 5.54 -0.35
CA GLU A 134 3.47 6.57 -0.05
C GLU A 134 3.95 7.29 1.21
N LYS A 135 4.15 8.61 1.09
CA LYS A 135 4.73 9.44 2.16
C LYS A 135 3.69 10.44 2.64
N LEU A 136 3.52 10.51 3.96
CA LEU A 136 2.82 11.60 4.61
C LEU A 136 3.82 12.40 5.43
N ASN A 137 3.98 13.69 5.11
CA ASN A 137 4.74 14.63 5.93
C ASN A 137 3.77 15.61 6.57
N PHE A 138 3.86 15.79 7.88
CA PHE A 138 3.06 16.80 8.59
C PHE A 138 3.84 17.37 9.77
N MET A 139 3.41 18.54 10.24
CA MET A 139 4.07 19.29 11.29
C MET A 139 3.13 19.51 12.46
N VAL A 140 3.66 19.40 13.68
CA VAL A 140 2.97 19.76 14.91
C VAL A 140 3.71 20.94 15.52
N VAL A 141 2.97 22.00 15.84
CA VAL A 141 3.52 23.23 16.43
C VAL A 141 3.12 23.28 17.89
N LYS A 142 4.03 23.72 18.75
CA LYS A 142 3.73 23.99 20.16
C LYS A 142 2.57 25.00 20.25
N PRO A 143 1.47 24.67 20.96
CA PRO A 143 0.35 25.58 21.16
C PRO A 143 0.73 26.83 21.96
#